data_AF-A0A7Y5U1B5-F1
#
_entry.id   AF-A0A7Y5U1B5-F1
#
_cell.length_a   1.000
_cell.length_b   1.000
_cell.length_c   1.000
_cell.angle_alpha   90.00
_cell.angle_beta   90.00
_cell.angle_gamma   90.00
#
_symmetry.space_group_name_H-M   'P 1'
#
loop_
_entity.id
_entity.type
_entity.pdbx_description
1 polymer ?
#
loop_
_entity_poly.entity_id
_entity_poly.type
_entity_poly.pdbx_seq_one_letter_code
_entity_poly.pdbx_strand_id
1 'polypeptide(L)'
;MPLIRPLSPRVARLLSTAMLIAWIVSMAALVRRDYLHASSNLAIDLARYGSAAEWRGIYYRGEKVGFTVSQTMPTSDGFDVHEDARLQMSLLGATTAAAIRTTAHVDRAFALRGFEFSLDPGTGPVTIAGRVDGRRLHLTIGTASGTQTETRELTDVPVLSVNLPRRLASEGLKPGMRQQWFVFDPATLRNEPVVLDVGAREIVNGYANPPVRVGRRDVLRPLGRGVPAFRVDMAYAGLRTTAWVTDTGEVVREESPLGLLSVRESPETARRMAIGGRIQGDLLDAAAVVPAATSTSRKLDDPRDVRRLSLQLQGIDLANADLQGAGQSVAGDVLNIVDARSLEPVAADPDLARYLEPEPLIESDDPAIVAEARTAIAGVSGSRARAERLTRRVNAMLDKKPTVSLPSARDVLRTKVGDCNEHTALYVAMARAVGIPSRIAVGLVYTRGAFYYHAWPEVFVGAASGSAASGRGRGVWLPVDPTLNQFPADATHVRLARGGLDRQAAILPLIGRLRMTVLDVELAPTARTVLVGRQPSDAHPLAIPIPQRSTSGCCSCWTSAAFSR
;
A
#
# COMPACT_ATOMS: atom_id res chain seq x y z
N MET A 1 -7.48 37.83 -42.33
CA MET A 1 -8.88 37.92 -41.87
C MET A 1 -8.95 37.44 -40.43
N PRO A 2 -9.37 38.25 -39.46
CA PRO A 2 -9.50 37.79 -38.08
C PRO A 2 -10.68 36.82 -38.01
N LEU A 3 -10.43 35.57 -37.61
CA LEU A 3 -11.40 34.47 -37.72
C LEU A 3 -12.60 34.57 -36.77
N ILE A 4 -12.67 35.60 -35.91
CA ILE A 4 -13.73 35.74 -34.90
C ILE A 4 -14.12 37.22 -34.80
N ARG A 5 -15.39 37.54 -35.12
CA ARG A 5 -15.96 38.87 -34.84
C ARG A 5 -16.13 39.03 -33.33
N PRO A 6 -15.73 40.17 -32.73
CA PRO A 6 -15.90 40.39 -31.30
C PRO A 6 -17.40 40.38 -30.94
N LEU A 7 -17.74 39.58 -29.94
CA LEU A 7 -19.10 39.54 -29.38
C LEU A 7 -19.47 40.92 -28.84
N SER A 8 -20.75 41.30 -28.96
CA SER A 8 -21.20 42.58 -28.41
C SER A 8 -21.01 42.60 -26.88
N PRO A 9 -20.72 43.77 -26.26
CA PRO A 9 -20.48 43.88 -24.83
C PRO A 9 -21.62 43.38 -23.94
N ARG A 10 -22.85 43.29 -24.48
CA ARG A 10 -24.03 42.74 -23.79
C ARG A 10 -24.03 41.22 -23.82
N VAL A 11 -23.72 40.62 -24.98
CA VAL A 11 -23.65 39.16 -25.14
C VAL A 11 -22.46 38.59 -24.35
N ALA A 12 -21.31 39.28 -24.37
CA ALA A 12 -20.14 38.88 -23.58
C ALA A 12 -20.42 38.91 -22.06
N ARG A 13 -21.16 39.92 -21.57
CA ARG A 13 -21.57 40.00 -20.16
C ARG A 13 -22.54 38.89 -19.78
N LEU A 14 -23.55 38.62 -20.60
CA LEU A 14 -24.50 37.53 -20.35
C LEU A 14 -23.81 36.16 -20.30
N LEU A 15 -22.89 35.89 -21.25
CA LEU A 15 -22.10 34.65 -21.26
C LEU A 15 -21.18 34.54 -20.05
N SER A 16 -20.53 35.64 -19.64
CA SER A 16 -19.66 35.66 -18.45
C SER A 16 -20.47 35.40 -17.17
N THR A 17 -21.64 36.02 -17.03
CA THR A 17 -22.54 35.78 -15.89
C THR A 17 -23.06 34.34 -15.88
N ALA A 18 -23.43 33.79 -17.04
CA ALA A 18 -23.86 32.39 -17.15
C ALA A 18 -22.74 31.42 -16.76
N MET A 19 -21.50 31.69 -17.19
CA MET A 19 -20.33 30.88 -16.85
C MET A 19 -20.00 30.96 -15.35
N LEU A 20 -20.12 32.15 -14.75
CA LEU A 20 -19.96 32.33 -13.31
C LEU A 20 -21.03 31.58 -12.51
N ILE A 21 -22.30 31.65 -12.93
CA ILE A 21 -23.38 30.90 -12.29
C ILE A 21 -23.14 29.39 -12.42
N ALA A 22 -22.75 28.92 -13.60
CA ALA A 22 -22.41 27.51 -13.83
C ALA A 22 -21.24 27.05 -12.94
N TRP A 23 -20.23 27.90 -12.76
CA TRP A 23 -19.10 27.65 -11.85
C TRP A 23 -19.52 27.64 -10.38
N ILE A 24 -20.37 28.57 -9.94
CA ILE A 24 -20.89 28.58 -8.56
C ILE A 24 -21.74 27.34 -8.30
N VAL A 25 -22.61 26.95 -9.24
CA VAL A 25 -23.44 25.75 -9.13
C VAL A 25 -22.58 24.49 -9.12
N SER A 26 -21.53 24.40 -9.95
CA SER A 26 -20.63 23.25 -9.95
C SER A 26 -19.80 23.19 -8.66
N MET A 27 -19.30 24.31 -8.15
CA MET A 27 -18.63 24.37 -6.84
C MET A 27 -19.57 24.03 -5.69
N ALA A 28 -20.82 24.50 -5.71
CA ALA A 28 -21.81 24.15 -4.69
C ALA A 28 -22.15 22.65 -4.73
N ALA A 29 -22.27 22.07 -5.93
CA ALA A 29 -22.46 20.63 -6.10
C ALA A 29 -21.25 19.83 -5.61
N LEU A 30 -20.03 20.31 -5.87
CA LEU A 30 -18.78 19.70 -5.43
C LEU A 30 -18.61 19.77 -3.91
N VAL A 31 -18.87 20.93 -3.30
CA VAL A 31 -18.87 21.11 -1.84
C VAL A 31 -19.92 20.23 -1.17
N ARG A 32 -21.12 20.13 -1.76
CA ARG A 32 -22.16 19.24 -1.24
C ARG A 32 -21.74 17.78 -1.31
N ARG A 33 -21.20 17.35 -2.45
CA ARG A 33 -20.77 15.96 -2.71
C ARG A 33 -19.57 15.55 -1.86
N ASP A 34 -18.54 16.38 -1.78
CA ASP A 34 -17.26 15.96 -1.23
C ASP A 34 -17.10 16.34 0.25
N TYR A 35 -17.73 17.43 0.70
CA TYR A 35 -17.60 17.91 2.07
C TYR A 35 -18.82 17.57 2.92
N LEU A 36 -20.02 17.87 2.45
CA LEU A 36 -21.24 17.68 3.24
C LEU A 36 -21.66 16.21 3.34
N HIS A 37 -21.62 15.44 2.25
CA HIS A 37 -21.93 14.01 2.31
C HIS A 37 -20.86 13.19 3.05
N ALA A 38 -19.57 13.52 2.90
CA ALA A 38 -18.50 12.85 3.62
C ALA A 38 -18.57 13.12 5.14
N SER A 39 -18.86 14.36 5.54
CA SER A 39 -19.01 14.73 6.96
C SER A 39 -20.32 14.21 7.58
N SER A 40 -21.43 14.18 6.85
CA SER A 40 -22.69 13.59 7.33
C SER A 40 -22.58 12.08 7.51
N ASN A 41 -21.94 11.38 6.57
CA ASN A 41 -21.73 9.94 6.67
C ASN A 41 -20.78 9.61 7.83
N LEU A 42 -19.70 10.39 8.01
CA LEU A 42 -18.80 10.22 9.15
C LEU A 42 -19.52 10.44 10.50
N ALA A 43 -20.36 11.48 10.62
CA ALA A 43 -21.09 11.74 11.85
C ALA A 43 -22.10 10.62 12.17
N ILE A 44 -22.80 10.09 11.16
CA ILE A 44 -23.74 8.97 11.31
C ILE A 44 -23.00 7.67 11.65
N ASP A 45 -21.90 7.37 10.94
CA ASP A 45 -21.07 6.19 11.17
C ASP A 45 -20.49 6.15 12.58
N LEU A 46 -20.07 7.32 13.09
CA LEU A 46 -19.48 7.46 14.42
C LEU A 46 -20.51 7.61 15.55
N ALA A 47 -21.75 8.03 15.26
CA ALA A 47 -22.80 8.21 16.26
C ALA A 47 -23.23 6.89 16.93
N ARG A 48 -22.91 5.74 16.32
CA ARG A 48 -23.19 4.41 16.89
C ARG A 48 -22.32 4.10 18.12
N TYR A 49 -21.20 4.79 18.29
CA TYR A 49 -20.25 4.52 19.35
C TYR A 49 -20.69 5.18 20.67
N GLY A 50 -20.84 4.35 21.70
CA GLY A 50 -21.23 4.78 23.04
C GLY A 50 -20.07 5.35 23.87
N SER A 51 -20.34 5.64 25.14
CA SER A 51 -19.32 6.13 26.09
C SER A 51 -18.20 5.14 26.38
N ALA A 52 -18.43 3.85 26.12
CA ALA A 52 -17.44 2.78 26.27
C ALA A 52 -16.53 2.61 25.05
N ALA A 53 -16.68 3.43 24.00
CA ALA A 53 -15.86 3.33 22.81
C ALA A 53 -14.41 3.74 23.07
N GLU A 54 -13.48 2.97 22.52
CA GLU A 54 -12.05 3.17 22.64
C GLU A 54 -11.54 3.93 21.41
N TRP A 55 -11.01 5.13 21.64
CA TRP A 55 -10.48 6.00 20.59
C TRP A 55 -8.95 5.96 20.60
N ARG A 56 -8.34 5.82 19.42
CA ARG A 56 -6.89 5.86 19.26
C ARG A 56 -6.50 6.80 18.12
N GLY A 57 -5.49 7.64 18.35
CA GLY A 57 -4.85 8.41 17.29
C GLY A 57 -3.80 7.56 16.58
N ILE A 58 -3.73 7.66 15.25
CA ILE A 58 -2.72 7.01 14.42
C ILE A 58 -1.72 8.06 13.92
N TYR A 59 -0.45 7.77 14.16
CA TYR A 59 0.68 8.62 13.82
C TYR A 59 1.67 7.85 12.96
N TYR A 60 2.27 8.54 12.00
CA TYR A 60 3.38 8.04 11.21
C TYR A 60 4.55 9.00 11.34
N ARG A 61 5.68 8.52 11.89
CA ARG A 61 6.90 9.31 12.15
C ARG A 61 6.65 10.65 12.86
N GLY A 62 5.68 10.65 13.77
CA GLY A 62 5.30 11.83 14.57
C GLY A 62 4.18 12.69 13.96
N GLU A 63 3.83 12.49 12.68
CA GLU A 63 2.71 13.18 12.06
C GLU A 63 1.41 12.39 12.25
N LYS A 64 0.31 13.08 12.57
CA LYS A 64 -0.99 12.43 12.74
C LYS A 64 -1.60 12.12 11.37
N VAL A 65 -1.74 10.83 11.08
CA VAL A 65 -2.27 10.32 9.81
C VAL A 65 -3.69 9.80 9.94
N GLY A 66 -4.25 9.72 11.15
CA GLY A 66 -5.63 9.25 11.29
C GLY A 66 -6.05 8.92 12.71
N PHE A 67 -7.13 8.16 12.81
CA PHE A 67 -7.62 7.61 14.07
C PHE A 67 -8.38 6.31 13.85
N THR A 68 -8.52 5.54 14.92
CA THR A 68 -9.48 4.42 15.04
C THR A 68 -10.43 4.67 16.19
N VAL A 69 -11.64 4.14 16.06
CA VAL A 69 -12.58 3.96 17.16
C VAL A 69 -13.05 2.52 17.14
N SER A 70 -13.07 1.89 18.31
CA SER A 70 -13.56 0.52 18.43
C SER A 70 -14.50 0.37 19.62
N GLN A 71 -15.40 -0.60 19.53
CA GLN A 71 -16.30 -0.96 20.63
C GLN A 71 -16.69 -2.42 20.53
N THR A 72 -16.76 -3.08 21.67
CA THR A 72 -17.21 -4.46 21.80
C THR A 72 -18.58 -4.49 22.43
N MET A 73 -19.55 -5.08 21.74
CA MET A 73 -20.94 -5.18 22.17
C MET A 73 -21.28 -6.64 22.48
N PRO A 74 -21.89 -6.95 23.64
CA PRO A 74 -22.30 -8.31 23.96
C PRO A 74 -23.48 -8.76 23.08
N THR A 75 -23.46 -10.02 22.68
CA THR A 75 -24.60 -10.71 22.02
C THR A 75 -25.09 -11.85 22.92
N SER A 76 -26.13 -12.58 22.50
CA SER A 76 -26.64 -13.74 23.25
C SER A 76 -25.60 -14.88 23.37
N ASP A 77 -24.72 -15.00 22.39
CA ASP A 77 -23.81 -16.13 22.17
C ASP A 77 -22.33 -15.74 22.06
N GLY A 78 -21.99 -14.47 22.27
CA GLY A 78 -20.63 -13.94 22.19
C GLY A 78 -20.57 -12.42 22.18
N PHE A 79 -19.83 -11.87 21.22
CA PHE A 79 -19.63 -10.42 21.07
C PHE A 79 -19.56 -10.01 19.60
N ASP A 80 -19.98 -8.78 19.33
CA ASP A 80 -19.66 -8.06 18.11
C ASP A 80 -18.55 -7.05 18.41
N VAL A 81 -17.43 -7.15 17.70
CA VAL A 81 -16.30 -6.20 17.79
C VAL A 81 -16.33 -5.29 16.58
N HIS A 82 -16.65 -4.03 16.79
CA HIS A 82 -16.67 -3.01 15.75
C HIS A 82 -15.42 -2.15 15.80
N GLU A 83 -14.87 -1.83 14.65
CA GLU A 83 -13.80 -0.85 14.50
C GLU A 83 -14.00 -0.02 13.23
N ASP A 84 -13.92 1.31 13.37
CA ASP A 84 -13.81 2.23 12.25
C ASP A 84 -12.46 2.93 12.29
N ALA A 85 -11.81 3.04 11.14
CA ALA A 85 -10.60 3.82 10.95
C ALA A 85 -10.81 4.91 9.90
N ARG A 86 -10.20 6.08 10.15
CA ARG A 86 -10.04 7.13 9.16
C ARG A 86 -8.56 7.44 9.04
N LEU A 87 -8.04 7.24 7.84
CA LEU A 87 -6.63 7.44 7.52
C LEU A 87 -6.50 8.50 6.42
N GLN A 88 -5.43 9.27 6.49
CA GLN A 88 -5.02 10.25 5.50
C GLN A 88 -3.50 10.14 5.37
N MET A 89 -3.04 9.75 4.18
CA MET A 89 -1.63 9.43 3.93
C MET A 89 -1.15 10.19 2.71
N SER A 90 0.14 10.55 2.68
CA SER A 90 0.77 11.09 1.48
C SER A 90 1.67 10.07 0.81
N LEU A 91 1.43 9.90 -0.49
CA LEU A 91 2.12 8.99 -1.39
C LEU A 91 2.36 9.77 -2.69
N LEU A 92 3.56 9.72 -3.27
CA LEU A 92 3.92 10.46 -4.51
C LEU A 92 3.52 11.96 -4.48
N GLY A 93 3.59 12.61 -3.32
CA GLY A 93 3.19 14.00 -3.13
C GLY A 93 1.68 14.31 -3.28
N ALA A 94 0.82 13.30 -3.42
CA ALA A 94 -0.63 13.46 -3.29
C ALA A 94 -1.10 12.95 -1.92
N THR A 95 -2.22 13.46 -1.43
CA THR A 95 -2.80 13.04 -0.15
C THR A 95 -4.10 12.30 -0.40
N THR A 96 -4.17 11.04 0.05
CA THR A 96 -5.34 10.18 -0.13
C THR A 96 -5.93 9.84 1.23
N ALA A 97 -7.25 9.94 1.36
CA ALA A 97 -7.98 9.53 2.54
C ALA A 97 -8.59 8.15 2.32
N ALA A 98 -8.63 7.33 3.37
CA ALA A 98 -9.28 6.03 3.36
C ALA A 98 -10.17 5.89 4.60
N ALA A 99 -11.35 5.30 4.39
CA ALA A 99 -12.25 4.88 5.44
C ALA A 99 -12.23 3.35 5.52
N ILE A 100 -11.99 2.82 6.71
CA ILE A 100 -12.00 1.39 6.97
C ILE A 100 -13.07 1.11 8.01
N ARG A 101 -13.84 0.06 7.79
CA ARG A 101 -14.82 -0.45 8.76
C ARG A 101 -14.68 -1.95 8.87
N THR A 102 -14.63 -2.45 10.09
CA THR A 102 -14.57 -3.87 10.40
C THR A 102 -15.59 -4.19 11.48
N THR A 103 -16.37 -5.23 11.27
CA THR A 103 -17.21 -5.88 12.29
C THR A 103 -16.79 -7.34 12.37
N ALA A 104 -16.41 -7.81 13.55
CA ALA A 104 -16.12 -9.22 13.79
C ALA A 104 -17.17 -9.81 14.73
N HIS A 105 -17.79 -10.91 14.30
CA HIS A 105 -18.70 -11.71 15.11
C HIS A 105 -17.90 -12.83 15.77
N VAL A 106 -17.84 -12.83 17.09
CA VAL A 106 -17.02 -13.76 17.86
C VAL A 106 -17.82 -14.46 18.95
N ASP A 107 -17.35 -15.62 19.38
CA ASP A 107 -17.92 -16.30 20.55
C ASP A 107 -17.46 -15.67 21.88
N ARG A 108 -17.87 -16.27 23.01
CA ARG A 108 -17.50 -15.80 24.35
C ARG A 108 -16.00 -15.87 24.65
N ALA A 109 -15.25 -16.68 23.91
CA ALA A 109 -13.79 -16.78 23.99
C ALA A 109 -13.10 -15.97 22.88
N PHE A 110 -13.82 -15.06 22.23
CA PHE A 110 -13.35 -14.22 21.13
C PHE A 110 -12.85 -15.00 19.90
N ALA A 111 -13.27 -16.26 19.72
CA ALA A 111 -13.02 -17.02 18.50
C ALA A 111 -13.94 -16.54 17.36
N LEU A 112 -13.38 -16.39 16.16
CA LEU A 112 -14.07 -15.79 15.01
C LEU A 112 -15.12 -16.74 14.43
N ARG A 113 -16.33 -16.21 14.21
CA ARG A 113 -17.44 -16.91 13.51
C ARG A 113 -17.74 -16.29 12.15
N GLY A 114 -17.57 -14.99 12.04
CA GLY A 114 -17.73 -14.26 10.79
C GLY A 114 -17.30 -12.82 10.92
N PHE A 115 -17.25 -12.12 9.80
CA PHE A 115 -16.90 -10.72 9.77
C PHE A 115 -17.47 -10.00 8.57
N GLU A 116 -17.54 -8.68 8.69
CA GLU A 116 -17.79 -7.75 7.62
C GLU A 116 -16.67 -6.71 7.61
N PHE A 117 -16.11 -6.45 6.45
CA PHE A 117 -15.06 -5.47 6.22
C PHE A 117 -15.45 -4.56 5.07
N SER A 118 -15.08 -3.28 5.16
CA SER A 118 -15.24 -2.30 4.10
C SER A 118 -14.04 -1.37 4.06
N LEU A 119 -13.48 -1.17 2.87
CA LEU A 119 -12.41 -0.21 2.59
C LEU A 119 -12.89 0.74 1.49
N ASP A 120 -13.00 2.03 1.80
CA ASP A 120 -13.37 3.07 0.84
C ASP A 120 -12.24 4.12 0.70
N PRO A 121 -11.52 4.14 -0.43
CA PRO A 121 -10.53 5.17 -0.75
C PRO A 121 -11.14 6.51 -1.23
N GLY A 122 -12.47 6.65 -1.21
CA GLY A 122 -13.21 7.80 -1.75
C GLY A 122 -13.70 7.60 -3.19
N THR A 123 -13.39 6.48 -3.84
CA THR A 123 -13.85 6.12 -5.20
C THR A 123 -14.95 5.06 -5.20
N GLY A 124 -15.34 4.57 -4.01
CA GLY A 124 -16.35 3.55 -3.78
C GLY A 124 -15.82 2.42 -2.89
N PRO A 125 -16.65 1.85 -2.00
CA PRO A 125 -16.21 0.85 -1.05
C PRO A 125 -15.97 -0.50 -1.74
N VAL A 126 -14.91 -1.18 -1.31
CA VAL A 126 -14.77 -2.63 -1.46
C VAL A 126 -15.20 -3.27 -0.15
N THR A 127 -16.18 -4.18 -0.22
CA THR A 127 -16.72 -4.89 0.93
C THR A 127 -16.31 -6.35 0.90
N ILE A 128 -16.00 -6.92 2.06
CA ILE A 128 -15.62 -8.32 2.21
C ILE A 128 -16.38 -8.87 3.40
N ALA A 129 -17.23 -9.87 3.16
CA ALA A 129 -17.90 -10.62 4.22
C ALA A 129 -17.31 -12.03 4.30
N GLY A 130 -17.05 -12.50 5.51
CA GLY A 130 -16.51 -13.83 5.76
C GLY A 130 -17.37 -14.61 6.75
N ARG A 131 -17.64 -15.89 6.43
CA ARG A 131 -18.23 -16.86 7.37
C ARG A 131 -17.23 -17.98 7.65
N VAL A 132 -16.97 -18.24 8.92
CA VAL A 132 -16.02 -19.26 9.38
C VAL A 132 -16.79 -20.50 9.85
N ASP A 133 -16.46 -21.65 9.29
CA ASP A 133 -17.03 -22.96 9.60
C ASP A 133 -15.89 -23.95 9.88
N GLY A 134 -15.44 -23.97 11.13
CA GLY A 134 -14.17 -24.61 11.49
C GLY A 134 -13.01 -23.97 10.73
N ARG A 135 -12.33 -24.76 9.88
CA ARG A 135 -11.22 -24.30 9.04
C ARG A 135 -11.67 -23.80 7.66
N ARG A 136 -12.97 -23.88 7.33
CA ARG A 136 -13.50 -23.37 6.06
C ARG A 136 -13.90 -21.91 6.21
N LEU A 137 -13.33 -21.06 5.35
CA LEU A 137 -13.67 -19.65 5.25
C LEU A 137 -14.41 -19.42 3.94
N HIS A 138 -15.68 -19.04 4.04
CA HIS A 138 -16.49 -18.60 2.91
C HIS A 138 -16.40 -17.08 2.80
N LEU A 139 -15.97 -16.56 1.66
CA LEU A 139 -15.76 -15.15 1.39
C LEU A 139 -16.75 -14.67 0.33
N THR A 140 -17.30 -13.48 0.57
CA THR A 140 -18.06 -12.71 -0.41
C THR A 140 -17.40 -11.35 -0.54
N ILE A 141 -16.87 -11.06 -1.72
CA ILE A 141 -16.16 -9.82 -2.03
C ILE A 141 -17.07 -8.98 -2.93
N GLY A 142 -17.58 -7.88 -2.42
CA GLY A 142 -18.37 -6.90 -3.15
C GLY A 142 -17.51 -5.72 -3.58
N THR A 143 -17.55 -5.38 -4.86
CA THR A 143 -17.02 -4.11 -5.37
C THR A 143 -18.14 -3.31 -6.00
N ALA A 144 -17.88 -2.05 -6.34
CA ALA A 144 -18.88 -1.19 -6.99
C ALA A 144 -19.36 -1.73 -8.35
N SER A 145 -18.65 -2.71 -8.90
CA SER A 145 -18.88 -3.30 -10.20
C SER A 145 -19.48 -4.72 -10.13
N GLY A 146 -19.64 -5.32 -8.94
CA GLY A 146 -20.29 -6.62 -8.74
C GLY A 146 -19.71 -7.45 -7.59
N THR A 147 -20.24 -8.64 -7.38
CA THR A 147 -19.90 -9.52 -6.25
C THR A 147 -19.23 -10.81 -6.72
N GLN A 148 -18.17 -11.23 -6.03
CA GLN A 148 -17.52 -12.53 -6.21
C GLN A 148 -17.59 -13.34 -4.91
N THR A 149 -17.67 -14.66 -5.01
CA THR A 149 -17.67 -15.55 -3.85
C THR A 149 -16.58 -16.60 -3.97
N GLU A 150 -15.87 -16.88 -2.88
CA GLU A 150 -14.80 -17.87 -2.82
C GLU A 150 -14.95 -18.69 -1.53
N THR A 151 -14.49 -19.94 -1.53
CA THR A 151 -14.34 -20.73 -0.30
C THR A 151 -12.92 -21.24 -0.19
N ARG A 152 -12.31 -21.05 0.97
CA ARG A 152 -10.92 -21.44 1.26
C ARG A 152 -10.87 -22.40 2.43
N GLU A 153 -10.08 -23.46 2.27
CA GLU A 153 -9.68 -24.34 3.36
C GLU A 153 -8.42 -23.76 4.00
N LEU A 154 -8.49 -23.38 5.28
CA LEU A 154 -7.38 -22.81 6.04
C LEU A 154 -6.67 -23.88 6.86
N THR A 155 -5.43 -23.60 7.26
CA THR A 155 -4.65 -24.48 8.14
C THR A 155 -5.26 -24.55 9.55
N ASP A 156 -5.78 -23.42 10.04
CA ASP A 156 -6.39 -23.25 11.35
C ASP A 156 -7.57 -22.27 11.29
N VAL A 157 -8.36 -22.24 12.37
CA VAL A 157 -9.42 -21.23 12.54
C VAL A 157 -8.75 -19.85 12.65
N PRO A 158 -9.06 -18.90 11.75
CA PRO A 158 -8.39 -17.61 11.73
C PRO A 158 -8.89 -16.70 12.85
N VAL A 159 -8.06 -15.74 13.22
CA VAL A 159 -8.42 -14.55 14.01
C VAL A 159 -8.29 -13.31 13.12
N LEU A 160 -8.99 -12.21 13.44
CA LEU A 160 -8.72 -10.92 12.80
C LEU A 160 -7.88 -10.05 13.73
N SER A 161 -7.18 -9.08 13.16
CA SER A 161 -6.40 -8.09 13.93
C SER A 161 -7.27 -7.37 14.98
N VAL A 162 -8.56 -7.14 14.69
CA VAL A 162 -9.47 -6.41 15.58
C VAL A 162 -9.87 -7.21 16.84
N ASN A 163 -10.00 -8.53 16.75
CA ASN A 163 -10.36 -9.37 17.91
C ASN A 163 -9.15 -10.05 18.57
N LEU A 164 -7.97 -10.00 17.94
CA LEU A 164 -6.74 -10.62 18.44
C LEU A 164 -6.37 -10.23 19.88
N PRO A 165 -6.36 -8.94 20.29
CA PRO A 165 -5.98 -8.56 21.65
C PRO A 165 -6.93 -9.12 22.72
N ARG A 166 -8.24 -9.15 22.43
CA ARG A 166 -9.25 -9.69 23.35
C ARG A 166 -9.22 -11.22 23.38
N ARG A 167 -8.95 -11.86 22.25
CA ARG A 167 -8.68 -13.31 22.19
C ARG A 167 -7.48 -13.68 23.06
N LEU A 168 -6.38 -12.93 22.95
CA LEU A 168 -5.20 -13.11 23.81
C LEU A 168 -5.53 -12.89 25.30
N ALA A 169 -6.26 -11.83 25.62
CA ALA A 169 -6.65 -11.55 27.00
C ALA A 169 -7.57 -12.64 27.60
N SER A 170 -8.44 -13.25 26.78
CA SER A 170 -9.33 -14.32 27.22
C SER A 170 -8.62 -15.59 27.71
N GLU A 171 -7.35 -15.79 27.32
CA GLU A 171 -6.51 -16.90 27.79
C GLU A 171 -5.82 -16.62 29.14
N GLY A 172 -5.95 -15.38 29.64
CA GLY A 172 -5.35 -14.92 30.89
C GLY A 172 -3.88 -14.55 30.72
N LEU A 173 -3.62 -13.27 30.45
CA LEU A 173 -2.27 -12.74 30.20
C LEU A 173 -1.32 -12.99 31.37
N LYS A 174 -0.16 -13.59 31.08
CA LYS A 174 0.94 -13.82 32.03
C LYS A 174 2.27 -13.52 31.35
N PRO A 175 3.25 -12.94 32.08
CA PRO A 175 4.59 -12.75 31.54
C PRO A 175 5.23 -14.09 31.15
N GLY A 176 5.90 -14.12 30.00
CA GLY A 176 6.49 -15.33 29.42
C GLY A 176 5.51 -16.18 28.61
N MET A 177 4.23 -15.83 28.55
CA MET A 177 3.27 -16.51 27.68
C MET A 177 3.63 -16.27 26.22
N ARG A 178 3.68 -17.34 25.43
CA ARG A 178 3.89 -17.29 23.99
C ARG A 178 2.73 -17.98 23.30
N GLN A 179 2.13 -17.30 22.33
CA GLN A 179 0.98 -17.80 21.60
C GLN A 179 1.20 -17.65 20.09
N GLN A 180 0.65 -18.58 19.32
CA GLN A 180 0.66 -18.51 17.86
C GLN A 180 -0.76 -18.70 17.34
N TRP A 181 -1.14 -17.85 16.39
CA TRP A 181 -2.40 -17.97 15.64
C TRP A 181 -2.18 -17.62 14.17
N PHE A 182 -3.21 -17.82 13.36
CA PHE A 182 -3.25 -17.31 12.01
C PHE A 182 -4.20 -16.11 11.95
N VAL A 183 -3.66 -14.94 11.58
CA VAL A 183 -4.44 -13.74 11.35
C VAL A 183 -4.91 -13.73 9.90
N PHE A 184 -6.22 -13.71 9.70
CA PHE A 184 -6.79 -13.36 8.41
C PHE A 184 -6.91 -11.85 8.29
N ASP A 185 -6.33 -11.27 7.24
CA ASP A 185 -6.40 -9.84 6.94
C ASP A 185 -7.32 -9.60 5.73
N PRO A 186 -8.52 -9.04 5.93
CA PRO A 186 -9.44 -8.75 4.83
C PRO A 186 -8.87 -7.75 3.82
N ALA A 187 -7.98 -6.83 4.23
CA ALA A 187 -7.42 -5.83 3.34
C ALA A 187 -6.38 -6.42 2.35
N THR A 188 -5.85 -7.62 2.65
CA THR A 188 -4.92 -8.34 1.77
C THR A 188 -5.43 -9.71 1.33
N LEU A 189 -6.56 -10.15 1.89
CA LEU A 189 -7.15 -11.49 1.74
C LEU A 189 -6.17 -12.62 2.11
N ARG A 190 -5.23 -12.40 3.05
CA ARG A 190 -4.24 -13.41 3.46
C ARG A 190 -4.53 -13.96 4.84
N ASN A 191 -4.08 -15.19 5.06
CA ASN A 191 -4.08 -15.85 6.37
C ASN A 191 -2.64 -16.14 6.78
N GLU A 192 -2.07 -15.34 7.68
CA GLU A 192 -0.64 -15.40 8.03
C GLU A 192 -0.42 -15.75 9.49
N PRO A 193 0.64 -16.52 9.81
CA PRO A 193 0.98 -16.80 11.19
C PRO A 193 1.40 -15.50 11.91
N VAL A 194 0.87 -15.34 13.12
CA VAL A 194 1.28 -14.35 14.10
C VAL A 194 1.81 -15.06 15.32
N VAL A 195 2.99 -14.63 15.76
CA VAL A 195 3.57 -15.05 17.04
C VAL A 195 3.50 -13.88 18.01
N LEU A 196 2.96 -14.14 19.20
CA LEU A 196 2.79 -13.18 20.29
C LEU A 196 3.64 -13.63 21.46
N ASP A 197 4.51 -12.76 21.94
CA ASP A 197 5.29 -12.94 23.16
C ASP A 197 4.82 -11.90 24.21
N VAL A 198 4.25 -12.39 25.31
CA VAL A 198 3.73 -11.54 26.39
C VAL A 198 4.83 -11.29 27.41
N GLY A 199 5.26 -10.04 27.50
CA GLY A 199 6.25 -9.55 28.43
C GLY A 199 5.67 -9.15 29.79
N ALA A 200 6.45 -8.36 30.53
CA ALA A 200 6.04 -7.85 31.83
C ALA A 200 4.88 -6.85 31.72
N ARG A 201 4.22 -6.64 32.86
CA ARG A 201 3.22 -5.58 33.02
C ARG A 201 3.93 -4.26 33.26
N GLU A 202 3.57 -3.25 32.47
CA GLU A 202 4.14 -1.91 32.48
C GLU A 202 3.06 -0.86 32.72
N ILE A 203 3.46 0.29 33.28
CA ILE A 203 2.57 1.45 33.43
C ILE A 203 2.73 2.33 32.19
N VAL A 204 1.67 2.39 31.38
CA VAL A 204 1.69 3.11 30.09
C VAL A 204 0.78 4.33 30.17
N ASN A 205 1.31 5.48 29.78
CA ASN A 205 0.52 6.71 29.71
C ASN A 205 -0.16 6.79 28.33
N GLY A 206 -1.49 6.92 28.31
CA GLY A 206 -2.19 7.45 27.13
C GLY A 206 -1.92 8.94 26.97
N TYR A 207 -1.82 9.44 25.75
CA TYR A 207 -1.73 10.89 25.48
C TYR A 207 -3.16 11.41 25.35
N ALA A 208 -3.58 12.34 26.22
CA ALA A 208 -5.01 12.66 26.28
C ALA A 208 -5.38 14.11 26.52
N ASN A 209 -4.46 15.05 26.29
CA ASN A 209 -4.88 16.43 26.22
C ASN A 209 -4.35 17.08 24.94
N PRO A 210 -5.12 17.99 24.32
CA PRO A 210 -4.51 19.05 23.53
C PRO A 210 -3.30 19.59 24.31
N PRO A 211 -2.18 19.89 23.64
CA PRO A 211 -1.11 20.58 24.32
C PRO A 211 -1.69 21.81 25.03
N VAL A 212 -1.46 21.91 26.33
CA VAL A 212 -1.83 23.10 27.09
C VAL A 212 -0.82 24.17 26.68
N ARG A 213 -1.32 25.26 26.13
CA ARG A 213 -0.48 26.40 25.75
C ARG A 213 -0.02 27.10 27.04
N VAL A 214 1.24 26.88 27.40
CA VAL A 214 1.88 27.57 28.53
C VAL A 214 2.82 28.61 27.92
N GLY A 215 2.34 29.86 27.85
CA GLY A 215 3.03 30.93 27.12
C GLY A 215 3.02 30.68 25.60
N ARG A 216 4.20 30.62 24.97
CA ARG A 216 4.37 30.34 23.52
C ARG A 216 4.65 28.86 23.21
N ARG A 217 4.64 27.96 24.20
CA ARG A 217 4.95 26.54 24.03
C ARG A 217 3.73 25.67 24.27
N ASP A 218 3.63 24.63 23.45
CA ASP A 218 2.64 23.57 23.53
C ASP A 218 3.16 22.47 24.47
N VAL A 219 2.48 22.23 25.60
CA VAL A 219 2.90 21.25 26.61
C VAL A 219 1.90 20.09 26.67
N LEU A 220 2.36 18.88 26.31
CA LEU A 220 1.56 17.66 26.39
C LEU A 220 1.39 17.22 27.85
N ARG A 221 0.14 17.02 28.30
CA ARG A 221 -0.16 16.38 29.59
C ARG A 221 -0.57 14.91 29.37
N PRO A 222 0.06 13.95 30.07
CA PRO A 222 -0.43 12.57 30.11
C PRO A 222 -1.90 12.51 30.56
N LEU A 223 -2.66 11.50 30.11
CA LEU A 223 -3.89 11.08 30.79
C LEU A 223 -3.54 10.84 32.28
N GLY A 224 -4.50 11.05 33.17
CA GLY A 224 -4.35 10.66 34.58
C GLY A 224 -3.85 9.21 34.73
N ARG A 225 -3.29 8.90 35.91
CA ARG A 225 -2.68 7.62 36.35
C ARG A 225 -2.46 6.59 35.23
N GLY A 226 -1.20 6.38 34.85
CA GLY A 226 -0.82 5.42 33.81
C GLY A 226 -1.53 4.07 33.92
N VAL A 227 -1.90 3.52 32.78
CA VAL A 227 -2.69 2.31 32.66
C VAL A 227 -1.77 1.10 32.74
N PRO A 228 -2.01 0.17 33.68
CA PRO A 228 -1.18 -1.02 33.81
C PRO A 228 -1.54 -2.04 32.71
N ALA A 229 -0.62 -2.26 31.77
CA ALA A 229 -0.81 -3.08 30.57
C ALA A 229 0.39 -3.99 30.32
N PHE A 230 0.16 -5.18 29.74
CA PHE A 230 1.22 -6.09 29.33
C PHE A 230 1.86 -5.61 28.03
N ARG A 231 3.19 -5.60 27.99
CA ARG A 231 3.93 -5.43 26.74
C ARG A 231 3.81 -6.72 25.92
N VAL A 232 3.25 -6.65 24.73
CA VAL A 232 3.05 -7.77 23.80
C VAL A 232 3.87 -7.50 22.56
N ASP A 233 4.91 -8.30 22.35
CA ASP A 233 5.69 -8.30 21.12
C ASP A 233 5.01 -9.22 20.10
N MET A 234 4.71 -8.68 18.92
CA MET A 234 4.03 -9.40 17.85
C MET A 234 4.96 -9.51 16.64
N ALA A 235 5.12 -10.72 16.10
CA ALA A 235 5.72 -10.95 14.80
C ALA A 235 4.62 -11.30 13.80
N TYR A 236 4.39 -10.43 12.81
CA TYR A 236 3.38 -10.57 11.77
C TYR A 236 3.97 -10.18 10.41
N ALA A 237 3.81 -11.04 9.39
CA ALA A 237 4.29 -10.77 8.04
C ALA A 237 5.74 -10.22 8.00
N GLY A 238 6.64 -10.81 8.81
CA GLY A 238 8.05 -10.43 8.99
C GLY A 238 8.34 -9.06 9.63
N LEU A 239 7.29 -8.31 9.98
CA LEU A 239 7.35 -7.13 10.85
C LEU A 239 7.29 -7.56 12.32
N ARG A 240 7.94 -6.77 13.18
CA ARG A 240 7.87 -6.93 14.64
C ARG A 240 7.25 -5.68 15.22
N THR A 241 6.03 -5.76 15.74
CA THR A 241 5.36 -4.65 16.43
C THR A 241 5.35 -4.91 17.93
N THR A 242 5.14 -3.84 18.70
CA THR A 242 5.00 -3.93 20.15
C THR A 242 3.72 -3.20 20.55
N ALA A 243 2.81 -3.90 21.23
CA ALA A 243 1.57 -3.36 21.75
C ALA A 243 1.55 -3.43 23.27
N TRP A 244 0.79 -2.54 23.92
CA TRP A 244 0.53 -2.58 25.35
C TRP A 244 -0.95 -2.86 25.58
N VAL A 245 -1.24 -4.05 26.09
CA VAL A 245 -2.59 -4.62 26.15
C VAL A 245 -3.03 -4.79 27.61
N THR A 246 -4.22 -4.31 27.97
CA THR A 246 -4.77 -4.47 29.32
C THR A 246 -5.22 -5.91 29.61
N ASP A 247 -5.56 -6.21 30.86
CA ASP A 247 -6.13 -7.51 31.26
C ASP A 247 -7.44 -7.86 30.51
N THR A 248 -8.12 -6.84 29.96
CA THR A 248 -9.39 -6.97 29.22
C THR A 248 -9.21 -6.97 27.70
N GLY A 249 -7.96 -6.87 27.22
CA GLY A 249 -7.64 -6.85 25.79
C GLY A 249 -7.74 -5.47 25.14
N GLU A 250 -7.80 -4.38 25.91
CA GLU A 250 -7.75 -3.02 25.35
C GLU A 250 -6.31 -2.66 24.97
N VAL A 251 -6.12 -2.08 23.78
CA VAL A 251 -4.80 -1.65 23.31
C VAL A 251 -4.57 -0.18 23.71
N VAL A 252 -3.66 0.04 24.66
CA VAL A 252 -3.33 1.39 25.15
C VAL A 252 -2.40 2.12 24.18
N ARG A 253 -1.45 1.39 23.61
CA ARG A 253 -0.40 1.89 22.72
C ARG A 253 0.08 0.74 21.83
N GLU A 254 0.47 1.06 20.62
CA GLU A 254 1.07 0.12 19.67
C GLU A 254 2.08 0.85 18.79
N GLU A 255 3.22 0.22 18.55
CA GLU A 255 4.33 0.78 17.79
C GLU A 255 4.82 -0.21 16.73
N SER A 256 5.20 0.32 15.56
CA SER A 256 5.87 -0.42 14.51
C SER A 256 7.26 0.15 14.18
N PRO A 257 8.21 -0.69 13.75
CA PRO A 257 9.55 -0.27 13.30
C PRO A 257 9.51 0.68 12.10
N LEU A 258 8.39 0.71 11.37
CA LEU A 258 8.18 1.61 10.24
C LEU A 258 7.85 3.04 10.69
N GLY A 259 7.73 3.28 12.00
CA GLY A 259 7.38 4.59 12.58
C GLY A 259 5.89 4.81 12.74
N LEU A 260 5.07 3.75 12.64
CA LEU A 260 3.66 3.81 12.98
C LEU A 260 3.51 3.79 14.50
N LEU A 261 2.66 4.67 15.04
CA LEU A 261 2.27 4.71 16.44
C LEU A 261 0.75 4.83 16.51
N SER A 262 0.11 3.88 17.17
CA SER A 262 -1.29 3.97 17.58
C SER A 262 -1.34 4.17 19.09
N VAL A 263 -2.11 5.13 19.57
CA VAL A 263 -2.17 5.42 21.01
C VAL A 263 -3.55 5.85 21.42
N ARG A 264 -4.00 5.39 22.60
CA ARG A 264 -5.27 5.78 23.19
C ARG A 264 -5.32 7.28 23.45
N GLU A 265 -6.38 7.92 22.95
CA GLU A 265 -6.64 9.35 23.08
C GLU A 265 -8.09 9.63 23.48
N SER A 266 -8.41 10.88 23.82
CA SER A 266 -9.80 11.31 23.95
C SER A 266 -10.48 11.34 22.57
N PRO A 267 -11.81 11.19 22.48
CA PRO A 267 -12.53 11.26 21.21
C PRO A 267 -12.26 12.56 20.44
N GLU A 268 -12.17 13.69 21.15
CA GLU A 268 -11.91 15.02 20.57
C GLU A 268 -10.48 15.10 20.03
N THR A 269 -9.51 14.51 20.74
CA THR A 269 -8.11 14.50 20.30
C THR A 269 -7.93 13.57 19.12
N ALA A 270 -8.47 12.36 19.18
CA ALA A 270 -8.43 11.36 18.12
C ALA A 270 -8.95 11.93 16.79
N ARG A 271 -10.13 12.58 16.81
CA ARG A 271 -10.78 13.14 15.62
C ARG A 271 -10.12 14.41 15.07
N ARG A 272 -9.26 15.09 15.84
CA ARG A 272 -8.48 16.22 15.32
C ARG A 272 -7.44 15.69 14.34
N MET A 273 -7.75 15.76 13.06
CA MET A 273 -6.76 15.63 12.00
C MET A 273 -5.81 16.83 12.08
N ALA A 274 -4.53 16.62 11.80
CA ALA A 274 -3.57 17.71 11.71
C ALA A 274 -3.92 18.60 10.50
N ILE A 275 -4.75 19.62 10.72
CA ILE A 275 -5.00 20.67 9.72
C ILE A 275 -3.78 21.59 9.74
N GLY A 276 -3.01 21.65 8.65
CA GLY A 276 -2.15 22.80 8.39
C GLY A 276 -0.70 22.56 7.94
N GLY A 277 -0.30 21.35 7.59
CA GLY A 277 0.95 21.13 6.88
C GLY A 277 0.74 20.05 5.82
N ARG A 278 1.30 20.22 4.62
CA ARG A 278 1.56 19.04 3.76
C ARG A 278 2.19 17.99 4.67
N ILE A 279 1.64 16.78 4.73
CA ILE A 279 2.34 15.61 5.28
C ILE A 279 3.74 15.68 4.65
N GLN A 280 4.77 15.98 5.44
CA GLN A 280 6.08 16.34 4.88
C GLN A 280 6.86 15.09 4.45
N GLY A 281 6.52 13.93 5.00
CA GLY A 281 7.10 12.64 4.64
C GLY A 281 6.23 11.87 3.65
N ASP A 282 6.69 11.74 2.40
CA ASP A 282 6.14 10.76 1.46
C ASP A 282 6.47 9.35 1.95
N LEU A 283 5.46 8.50 2.17
CA LEU A 283 5.67 7.13 2.63
C LEU A 283 6.57 6.33 1.65
N LEU A 284 6.56 6.66 0.36
CA LEU A 284 7.43 6.01 -0.62
C LEU A 284 8.89 6.43 -0.47
N ASP A 285 9.17 7.69 -0.17
CA ASP A 285 10.54 8.15 0.09
C ASP A 285 11.10 7.50 1.37
N ALA A 286 10.24 7.27 2.37
CA ALA A 286 10.61 6.56 3.58
C ALA A 286 10.94 5.07 3.37
N ALA A 287 10.42 4.47 2.29
CA ALA A 287 10.64 3.08 1.91
C ALA A 287 11.69 2.92 0.80
N ALA A 288 12.26 4.02 0.29
CA ALA A 288 13.24 4.00 -0.77
C ALA A 288 14.55 3.31 -0.33
N VAL A 289 15.08 2.46 -1.20
CA VAL A 289 16.38 1.81 -1.04
C VAL A 289 17.40 2.64 -1.80
N VAL A 290 18.24 3.36 -1.07
CA VAL A 290 19.37 4.10 -1.66
C VAL A 290 20.56 3.14 -1.72
N PRO A 291 21.11 2.86 -2.91
CA PRO A 291 22.28 2.00 -3.01
C PRO A 291 23.47 2.58 -2.25
N ALA A 292 24.24 1.73 -1.57
CA ALA A 292 25.48 2.14 -0.94
C ALA A 292 26.46 2.67 -2.00
N ALA A 293 27.04 3.83 -1.74
CA ALA A 293 28.07 4.40 -2.62
C ALA A 293 29.36 3.57 -2.51
N THR A 294 29.87 3.11 -3.64
CA THR A 294 31.18 2.45 -3.75
C THR A 294 32.07 3.21 -4.72
N SER A 295 33.38 2.94 -4.69
CA SER A 295 34.34 3.52 -5.63
C SER A 295 34.07 3.17 -7.10
N THR A 296 33.28 2.13 -7.36
CA THR A 296 32.84 1.68 -8.69
C THR A 296 31.40 2.10 -9.02
N SER A 297 30.67 2.73 -8.10
CA SER A 297 29.29 3.18 -8.33
C SER A 297 29.25 4.29 -9.37
N ARG A 298 29.00 3.92 -10.63
CA ARG A 298 28.62 4.88 -11.67
C ARG A 298 27.26 5.46 -11.35
N LYS A 299 27.11 6.76 -11.54
CA LYS A 299 25.80 7.41 -11.46
C LYS A 299 24.91 6.87 -12.57
N LEU A 300 23.78 6.29 -12.18
CA LEU A 300 22.70 5.90 -13.08
C LEU A 300 21.90 7.16 -13.40
N ASP A 301 22.18 7.79 -14.54
CA ASP A 301 21.48 9.02 -14.98
C ASP A 301 20.13 8.68 -15.63
N ASP A 302 20.12 7.81 -16.66
CA ASP A 302 18.92 7.31 -17.31
C ASP A 302 18.81 5.78 -17.16
N PRO A 303 17.78 5.25 -16.46
CA PRO A 303 17.60 3.80 -16.33
C PRO A 303 17.37 3.09 -17.68
N ARG A 304 16.87 3.79 -18.70
CA ARG A 304 16.60 3.22 -20.05
C ARG A 304 17.86 2.83 -20.80
N ASP A 305 19.00 3.42 -20.42
CA ASP A 305 20.30 3.14 -21.00
C ASP A 305 20.98 1.90 -20.41
N VAL A 306 20.48 1.37 -19.29
CA VAL A 306 21.10 0.21 -18.62
C VAL A 306 20.88 -1.06 -19.44
N ARG A 307 21.99 -1.76 -19.74
CA ARG A 307 22.02 -3.05 -20.44
C ARG A 307 22.22 -4.23 -19.52
N ARG A 308 23.06 -4.06 -18.50
CA ARG A 308 23.25 -5.02 -17.42
C ARG A 308 23.42 -4.28 -16.10
N LEU A 309 22.79 -4.81 -15.05
CA LEU A 309 22.91 -4.33 -13.68
C LEU A 309 23.25 -5.51 -12.78
N SER A 310 24.34 -5.38 -12.02
CA SER A 310 24.76 -6.38 -11.03
C SER A 310 24.68 -5.77 -9.63
N LEU A 311 23.89 -6.38 -8.77
CA LEU A 311 23.58 -5.88 -7.42
C LEU A 311 23.95 -6.92 -6.37
N GLN A 312 24.57 -6.47 -5.29
CA GLN A 312 24.64 -7.26 -4.06
C GLN A 312 23.46 -6.85 -3.17
N LEU A 313 22.69 -7.83 -2.71
CA LEU A 313 21.53 -7.61 -1.83
C LEU A 313 21.77 -8.26 -0.47
N GLN A 314 21.39 -7.56 0.60
CA GLN A 314 21.42 -8.08 1.97
C GLN A 314 20.08 -7.83 2.66
N GLY A 315 19.67 -8.74 3.56
CA GLY A 315 18.40 -8.63 4.27
C GLY A 315 17.19 -9.19 3.50
N ILE A 316 17.43 -9.97 2.44
CA ILE A 316 16.42 -10.73 1.68
C ILE A 316 16.87 -12.20 1.54
N ASP A 317 15.91 -13.12 1.50
CA ASP A 317 16.17 -14.51 1.15
C ASP A 317 16.37 -14.65 -0.37
N LEU A 318 17.63 -14.86 -0.76
CA LEU A 318 18.05 -15.00 -2.15
C LEU A 318 17.83 -16.40 -2.73
N ALA A 319 17.46 -17.38 -1.91
CA ALA A 319 17.07 -18.71 -2.37
C ALA A 319 15.65 -18.74 -2.97
N ASN A 320 14.89 -17.64 -2.86
CA ASN A 320 13.54 -17.54 -3.39
C ASN A 320 13.52 -17.73 -4.91
N ALA A 321 12.83 -18.79 -5.37
CA ALA A 321 12.68 -19.14 -6.78
C ALA A 321 12.03 -18.02 -7.61
N ASP A 322 11.23 -17.15 -6.98
CA ASP A 322 10.74 -15.97 -7.66
C ASP A 322 11.90 -15.19 -8.23
N LEU A 323 13.00 -14.95 -7.54
CA LEU A 323 14.09 -14.06 -8.01
C LEU A 323 14.79 -14.49 -9.32
N GLN A 324 14.42 -15.64 -9.91
CA GLN A 324 14.95 -16.14 -11.17
C GLN A 324 14.00 -15.87 -12.37
N GLY A 325 14.57 -15.63 -13.55
CA GLY A 325 13.86 -15.52 -14.83
C GLY A 325 13.47 -14.09 -15.23
N ALA A 326 12.96 -13.94 -16.46
CA ALA A 326 12.62 -12.66 -17.09
C ALA A 326 13.81 -11.66 -17.17
N GLY A 327 15.01 -12.17 -17.46
CA GLY A 327 16.24 -11.37 -17.49
C GLY A 327 16.90 -11.15 -16.14
N GLN A 328 16.31 -11.65 -15.06
CA GLN A 328 16.90 -11.64 -13.73
C GLN A 328 17.50 -13.02 -13.38
N SER A 329 18.66 -13.03 -12.75
CA SER A 329 19.29 -14.25 -12.21
C SER A 329 19.97 -13.96 -10.89
N VAL A 330 20.01 -14.95 -10.00
CA VAL A 330 20.73 -14.86 -8.72
C VAL A 330 21.82 -15.93 -8.68
N ALA A 331 23.04 -15.52 -8.31
CA ALA A 331 24.19 -16.38 -8.09
C ALA A 331 24.88 -15.97 -6.78
N GLY A 332 24.80 -16.81 -5.75
CA GLY A 332 25.27 -16.47 -4.41
C GLY A 332 24.46 -15.30 -3.83
N ASP A 333 25.13 -14.22 -3.45
CA ASP A 333 24.54 -12.98 -2.95
C ASP A 333 24.37 -11.88 -4.02
N VAL A 334 24.67 -12.21 -5.28
CA VAL A 334 24.64 -11.29 -6.42
C VAL A 334 23.42 -11.56 -7.29
N LEU A 335 22.64 -10.51 -7.50
CA LEU A 335 21.51 -10.47 -8.43
C LEU A 335 21.94 -9.73 -9.69
N ASN A 336 21.79 -10.40 -10.84
CA ASN A 336 22.11 -9.86 -12.16
C ASN A 336 20.83 -9.66 -12.96
N ILE A 337 20.70 -8.49 -13.58
CA ILE A 337 19.60 -8.14 -14.48
C ILE A 337 20.18 -7.78 -15.84
N VAL A 338 19.63 -8.37 -16.89
CA VAL A 338 19.92 -8.01 -18.28
C VAL A 338 18.73 -7.34 -18.93
N ASP A 339 19.01 -6.49 -19.91
CA ASP A 339 18.01 -5.82 -20.71
C ASP A 339 17.03 -6.81 -21.34
N ALA A 340 15.74 -6.59 -21.09
CA ALA A 340 14.66 -7.40 -21.62
C ALA A 340 14.63 -7.45 -23.17
N ARG A 341 15.29 -6.50 -23.85
CA ARG A 341 15.46 -6.48 -25.31
C ARG A 341 16.40 -7.56 -25.84
N SER A 342 17.32 -8.09 -25.02
CA SER A 342 18.27 -9.15 -25.41
C SER A 342 17.86 -10.54 -24.93
N LEU A 343 16.62 -10.72 -24.46
CA LEU A 343 16.15 -12.02 -24.01
C LEU A 343 15.89 -12.97 -25.18
N GLU A 344 16.42 -14.17 -25.04
CA GLU A 344 16.23 -15.25 -26.00
C GLU A 344 15.04 -16.14 -25.62
N PRO A 345 14.23 -16.60 -26.60
CA PRO A 345 13.08 -17.48 -26.34
C PRO A 345 13.47 -18.81 -25.68
N VAL A 346 12.85 -19.12 -24.55
CA VAL A 346 12.96 -20.39 -23.82
C VAL A 346 11.71 -21.24 -24.03
N ALA A 347 11.75 -22.50 -23.60
CA ALA A 347 10.54 -23.34 -23.57
C ALA A 347 9.49 -22.68 -22.66
N ALA A 348 8.22 -22.70 -23.10
CA ALA A 348 7.12 -22.21 -22.29
C ALA A 348 7.02 -23.00 -20.98
N ASP A 349 6.60 -22.29 -19.93
CA ASP A 349 6.23 -22.90 -18.66
C ASP A 349 5.07 -23.89 -18.89
N PRO A 350 5.13 -25.14 -18.36
CA PRO A 350 4.02 -26.08 -18.41
C PRO A 350 2.69 -25.49 -17.92
N ASP A 351 2.75 -24.57 -16.95
CA ASP A 351 1.59 -23.97 -16.31
C ASP A 351 1.09 -22.70 -17.01
N LEU A 352 1.54 -22.38 -18.23
CA LEU A 352 1.23 -21.12 -18.92
C LEU A 352 -0.28 -20.78 -18.98
N ALA A 353 -1.13 -21.81 -19.07
CA ALA A 353 -2.58 -21.67 -19.11
C ALA A 353 -3.16 -20.95 -17.88
N ARG A 354 -2.58 -21.16 -16.69
CA ARG A 354 -3.05 -20.49 -15.46
C ARG A 354 -2.97 -18.97 -15.56
N TYR A 355 -2.03 -18.46 -16.35
CA TYR A 355 -1.79 -17.02 -16.51
C TYR A 355 -2.71 -16.39 -17.56
N LEU A 356 -3.71 -17.13 -18.03
CA LEU A 356 -4.83 -16.66 -18.86
C LEU A 356 -6.14 -16.58 -18.06
N GLU A 357 -6.25 -17.31 -16.95
CA GLU A 357 -7.48 -17.41 -16.17
C GLU A 357 -7.75 -16.10 -15.40
N PRO A 358 -9.03 -15.76 -15.18
CA PRO A 358 -9.42 -14.70 -14.24
C PRO A 358 -9.09 -15.12 -12.81
N GLU A 359 -8.81 -14.13 -11.96
CA GLU A 359 -8.60 -14.32 -10.52
C GLU A 359 -9.14 -13.09 -9.75
N PRO A 360 -9.34 -13.16 -8.41
CA PRO A 360 -9.84 -12.02 -7.65
C PRO A 360 -9.05 -10.74 -7.95
N LEU A 361 -9.77 -9.64 -8.22
CA LEU A 361 -9.23 -8.32 -8.63
C LEU A 361 -8.60 -8.26 -10.04
N ILE A 362 -8.55 -9.38 -10.77
CA ILE A 362 -8.09 -9.48 -12.16
C ILE A 362 -9.21 -10.11 -13.00
N GLU A 363 -10.28 -9.34 -13.21
CA GLU A 363 -11.52 -9.79 -13.86
C GLU A 363 -11.38 -9.86 -15.39
N SER A 364 -10.45 -10.66 -15.91
CA SER A 364 -10.12 -10.74 -17.34
C SER A 364 -11.25 -11.27 -18.23
N ASP A 365 -12.27 -11.89 -17.65
CA ASP A 365 -13.49 -12.36 -18.31
C ASP A 365 -14.61 -11.30 -18.35
N ASP A 366 -14.42 -10.16 -17.69
CA ASP A 366 -15.40 -9.07 -17.69
C ASP A 366 -15.64 -8.53 -19.12
N PRO A 367 -16.90 -8.43 -19.59
CA PRO A 367 -17.21 -7.98 -20.95
C PRO A 367 -16.66 -6.59 -21.30
N ALA A 368 -16.60 -5.65 -20.35
CA ALA A 368 -16.05 -4.32 -20.59
C ALA A 368 -14.53 -4.35 -20.73
N ILE A 369 -13.84 -5.17 -19.92
CA ILE A 369 -12.39 -5.39 -20.06
C ILE A 369 -12.07 -6.05 -21.39
N VAL A 370 -12.82 -7.08 -21.79
CA VAL A 370 -12.66 -7.77 -23.08
C VAL A 370 -12.86 -6.80 -24.25
N ALA A 371 -13.90 -5.96 -24.18
CA ALA A 371 -14.20 -4.97 -25.22
C ALA A 371 -13.10 -3.90 -25.34
N GLU A 372 -12.64 -3.36 -24.21
CA GLU A 372 -11.56 -2.36 -24.18
C GLU A 372 -10.25 -2.96 -24.68
N ALA A 373 -9.90 -4.19 -24.26
CA ALA A 373 -8.69 -4.87 -24.67
C ALA A 373 -8.68 -5.15 -26.19
N ARG A 374 -9.80 -5.63 -26.76
CA ARG A 374 -9.96 -5.83 -28.21
C ARG A 374 -9.85 -4.53 -28.99
N THR A 375 -10.44 -3.46 -28.47
CA THR A 375 -10.35 -2.11 -29.07
C THR A 375 -8.90 -1.61 -29.06
N ALA A 376 -8.19 -1.79 -27.95
CA ALA A 376 -6.81 -1.36 -27.80
C ALA A 376 -5.89 -1.99 -28.85
N ILE A 377 -6.06 -3.29 -29.12
CA ILE A 377 -5.21 -4.07 -30.04
C ILE A 377 -5.69 -4.07 -31.49
N ALA A 378 -6.78 -3.37 -31.82
CA ALA A 378 -7.34 -3.36 -33.17
C ALA A 378 -6.29 -2.94 -34.21
N GLY A 379 -6.17 -3.72 -35.29
CA GLY A 379 -5.19 -3.49 -36.36
C GLY A 379 -3.75 -3.92 -36.04
N VAL A 380 -3.49 -4.52 -34.88
CA VAL A 380 -2.14 -4.98 -34.47
C VAL A 380 -2.08 -6.50 -34.42
N SER A 381 -1.07 -7.08 -35.09
CA SER A 381 -0.82 -8.52 -35.12
C SER A 381 0.42 -8.91 -34.31
N GLY A 382 0.44 -10.13 -33.79
CA GLY A 382 1.55 -10.65 -32.98
C GLY A 382 1.40 -10.35 -31.48
N SER A 383 1.88 -11.26 -30.63
CA SER A 383 1.80 -11.14 -29.16
C SER A 383 2.57 -9.93 -28.65
N ARG A 384 3.81 -9.73 -29.13
CA ARG A 384 4.69 -8.62 -28.73
C ARG A 384 4.11 -7.25 -29.06
N ALA A 385 3.67 -7.03 -30.29
CA ALA A 385 3.11 -5.75 -30.70
C ALA A 385 1.77 -5.44 -29.97
N ARG A 386 0.94 -6.46 -29.73
CA ARG A 386 -0.28 -6.32 -28.92
C ARG A 386 0.04 -5.97 -27.47
N ALA A 387 1.03 -6.63 -26.86
CA ALA A 387 1.48 -6.32 -25.50
C ALA A 387 2.00 -4.88 -25.37
N GLU A 388 2.79 -4.40 -26.34
CA GLU A 388 3.24 -3.00 -26.37
C GLU A 388 2.06 -2.04 -26.49
N ARG A 389 1.13 -2.32 -27.41
CA ARG A 389 -0.05 -1.48 -27.62
C ARG A 389 -0.91 -1.36 -26.36
N LEU A 390 -1.08 -2.46 -25.63
CA LEU A 390 -1.73 -2.46 -24.32
C LEU A 390 -0.97 -1.59 -23.31
N THR A 391 0.37 -1.64 -23.28
CA THR A 391 1.19 -0.86 -22.33
C THR A 391 0.93 0.63 -22.55
N ARG A 392 0.96 1.07 -23.81
CA ARG A 392 0.68 2.47 -24.16
C ARG A 392 -0.76 2.86 -23.86
N ARG A 393 -1.71 1.96 -24.13
CA ARG A 393 -3.15 2.21 -23.92
C ARG A 393 -3.48 2.42 -22.45
N VAL A 394 -3.02 1.52 -21.58
CA VAL A 394 -3.27 1.61 -20.12
C VAL A 394 -2.63 2.89 -19.57
N ASN A 395 -1.36 3.17 -19.94
CA ASN A 395 -0.69 4.41 -19.52
C ASN A 395 -1.47 5.67 -19.91
N ALA A 396 -1.98 5.72 -21.15
CA ALA A 396 -2.72 6.88 -21.64
C ALA A 396 -4.15 7.00 -21.07
N MET A 397 -4.70 5.91 -20.54
CA MET A 397 -6.08 5.87 -20.04
C MET A 397 -6.17 6.26 -18.56
N LEU A 398 -5.13 5.99 -17.77
CA LEU A 398 -5.17 6.16 -16.32
C LEU A 398 -4.47 7.45 -15.88
N ASP A 399 -5.16 8.23 -15.05
CA ASP A 399 -4.55 9.30 -14.28
C ASP A 399 -3.73 8.70 -13.12
N LYS A 400 -2.42 8.95 -13.12
CA LYS A 400 -1.53 8.49 -12.04
C LYS A 400 -1.79 9.25 -10.74
N LYS A 401 -2.52 8.63 -9.81
CA LYS A 401 -2.79 9.16 -8.46
C LYS A 401 -2.68 8.03 -7.45
N PRO A 402 -2.06 8.24 -6.28
CA PRO A 402 -2.01 7.23 -5.23
C PRO A 402 -3.40 6.88 -4.73
N THR A 403 -3.64 5.59 -4.58
CA THR A 403 -4.91 5.05 -4.12
C THR A 403 -4.67 4.03 -3.02
N VAL A 404 -5.44 4.10 -1.93
CA VAL A 404 -5.41 3.09 -0.87
C VAL A 404 -6.59 2.14 -1.11
N SER A 405 -6.50 1.36 -2.18
CA SER A 405 -7.57 0.46 -2.66
C SER A 405 -7.09 -0.97 -2.86
N LEU A 406 -8.07 -1.88 -2.91
CA LEU A 406 -7.92 -3.17 -3.57
C LEU A 406 -8.06 -2.94 -5.10
N PRO A 407 -7.02 -3.19 -5.91
CA PRO A 407 -6.97 -2.79 -7.31
C PRO A 407 -7.79 -3.74 -8.21
N SER A 408 -9.12 -3.72 -8.12
CA SER A 408 -10.00 -4.43 -9.05
C SER A 408 -9.85 -3.85 -10.45
N ALA A 409 -9.38 -4.66 -11.42
CA ALA A 409 -9.18 -4.24 -12.80
C ALA A 409 -10.46 -3.62 -13.39
N ARG A 410 -11.62 -4.18 -13.06
CA ARG A 410 -12.92 -3.66 -13.49
C ARG A 410 -13.22 -2.27 -12.95
N ASP A 411 -12.93 -2.02 -11.67
CA ASP A 411 -13.11 -0.69 -11.07
C ASP A 411 -12.10 0.32 -11.59
N VAL A 412 -10.87 -0.12 -11.89
CA VAL A 412 -9.84 0.72 -12.50
C VAL A 412 -10.25 1.14 -13.91
N LEU A 413 -10.80 0.23 -14.73
CA LEU A 413 -11.31 0.58 -16.06
C LEU A 413 -12.44 1.64 -16.00
N ARG A 414 -13.30 1.54 -14.98
CA ARG A 414 -14.40 2.48 -14.75
C ARG A 414 -13.92 3.85 -14.26
N THR A 415 -13.05 3.87 -13.26
CA THR A 415 -12.60 5.09 -12.58
C THR A 415 -11.48 5.81 -13.33
N LYS A 416 -10.64 5.07 -14.06
CA LYS A 416 -9.49 5.55 -14.82
C LYS A 416 -8.47 6.30 -13.96
N VAL A 417 -8.35 5.92 -12.70
CA VAL A 417 -7.44 6.51 -11.72
C VAL A 417 -6.74 5.40 -10.96
N GLY A 418 -5.45 5.56 -10.68
CA GLY A 418 -4.74 4.70 -9.75
C GLY A 418 -3.21 4.80 -9.86
N ASP A 419 -2.51 4.00 -9.07
CA ASP A 419 -1.05 3.97 -9.04
C ASP A 419 -0.48 2.74 -9.76
N CYS A 420 0.74 2.33 -9.40
CA CYS A 420 1.40 1.15 -9.98
C CYS A 420 0.56 -0.13 -9.89
N ASN A 421 -0.24 -0.28 -8.82
CA ASN A 421 -1.07 -1.44 -8.59
C ASN A 421 -2.25 -1.50 -9.56
N GLU A 422 -3.00 -0.41 -9.69
CA GLU A 422 -4.14 -0.31 -10.59
C GLU A 422 -3.74 -0.43 -12.06
N HIS A 423 -2.64 0.22 -12.47
CA HIS A 423 -2.11 0.08 -13.82
C HIS A 423 -1.72 -1.36 -14.13
N THR A 424 -1.08 -2.03 -13.17
CA THR A 424 -0.64 -3.42 -13.33
C THR A 424 -1.82 -4.38 -13.39
N ALA A 425 -2.78 -4.25 -12.47
CA ALA A 425 -3.98 -5.10 -12.41
C ALA A 425 -4.81 -4.98 -13.70
N LEU A 426 -5.09 -3.75 -14.15
CA LEU A 426 -5.84 -3.53 -15.38
C LEU A 426 -5.09 -4.04 -16.61
N TYR A 427 -3.79 -3.79 -16.71
CA TYR A 427 -3.00 -4.31 -17.82
C TYR A 427 -3.05 -5.84 -17.88
N VAL A 428 -2.84 -6.52 -16.75
CA VAL A 428 -2.87 -7.98 -16.70
C VAL A 428 -4.24 -8.51 -17.11
N ALA A 429 -5.32 -7.92 -16.59
CA ALA A 429 -6.68 -8.33 -16.98
C ALA A 429 -6.93 -8.16 -18.48
N MET A 430 -6.56 -7.00 -19.05
CA MET A 430 -6.70 -6.74 -20.49
C MET A 430 -5.83 -7.68 -21.35
N ALA A 431 -4.62 -7.99 -20.91
CA ALA A 431 -3.72 -8.89 -21.63
C ALA A 431 -4.26 -10.33 -21.64
N ARG A 432 -4.72 -10.82 -20.49
CA ARG A 432 -5.39 -12.14 -20.37
C ARG A 432 -6.64 -12.23 -21.23
N ALA A 433 -7.47 -11.18 -21.24
CA ALA A 433 -8.70 -11.09 -22.04
C ALA A 433 -8.48 -11.25 -23.57
N VAL A 434 -7.27 -10.98 -24.07
CA VAL A 434 -6.90 -11.14 -25.49
C VAL A 434 -5.93 -12.31 -25.73
N GLY A 435 -5.80 -13.21 -24.76
CA GLY A 435 -5.04 -14.45 -24.88
C GLY A 435 -3.52 -14.27 -24.72
N ILE A 436 -3.06 -13.25 -23.99
CA ILE A 436 -1.65 -13.03 -23.66
C ILE A 436 -1.42 -13.44 -22.20
N PRO A 437 -0.71 -14.56 -21.95
CA PRO A 437 -0.43 -15.00 -20.59
C PRO A 437 0.36 -13.94 -19.83
N SER A 438 -0.16 -13.53 -18.67
CA SER A 438 0.35 -12.37 -17.94
C SER A 438 0.28 -12.60 -16.43
N ARG A 439 1.30 -12.11 -15.71
CA ARG A 439 1.38 -12.19 -14.24
C ARG A 439 1.94 -10.91 -13.66
N ILE A 440 1.69 -10.71 -12.37
CA ILE A 440 2.15 -9.53 -11.63
C ILE A 440 3.55 -9.82 -11.04
N ALA A 441 4.44 -8.87 -11.21
CA ALA A 441 5.73 -8.80 -10.56
C ALA A 441 5.74 -7.62 -9.59
N VAL A 442 6.38 -7.80 -8.44
CA VAL A 442 6.53 -6.75 -7.44
C VAL A 442 7.99 -6.69 -7.01
N GLY A 443 8.51 -5.47 -6.86
CA GLY A 443 9.89 -5.27 -6.52
C GLY A 443 10.27 -3.80 -6.46
N LEU A 444 11.42 -3.46 -7.02
CA LEU A 444 11.98 -2.12 -6.99
C LEU A 444 12.25 -1.59 -8.40
N VAL A 445 12.06 -0.29 -8.60
CA VAL A 445 12.47 0.43 -9.81
C VAL A 445 13.34 1.62 -9.46
N TYR A 446 14.36 1.88 -10.29
CA TYR A 446 15.22 3.03 -10.09
C TYR A 446 14.55 4.30 -10.64
N THR A 447 14.32 5.26 -9.75
CA THR A 447 13.83 6.59 -10.12
C THR A 447 14.40 7.63 -9.17
N ARG A 448 14.68 8.84 -9.65
CA ARG A 448 15.14 9.97 -8.82
C ARG A 448 16.36 9.65 -7.90
N GLY A 449 17.25 8.75 -8.32
CA GLY A 449 18.47 8.42 -7.56
C GLY A 449 18.32 7.31 -6.52
N ALA A 450 17.14 6.70 -6.38
CA ALA A 450 16.90 5.60 -5.43
C ALA A 450 16.01 4.51 -6.05
N PHE A 451 15.97 3.35 -5.40
CA PHE A 451 15.10 2.24 -5.76
C PHE A 451 13.81 2.30 -4.94
N TYR A 452 12.68 2.44 -5.63
CA TYR A 452 11.35 2.57 -5.01
C TYR A 452 10.52 1.33 -5.25
N TYR A 453 9.70 0.97 -4.28
CA TYR A 453 8.75 -0.13 -4.45
C TYR A 453 7.78 0.14 -5.60
N HIS A 454 7.54 -0.91 -6.38
CA HIS A 454 6.74 -0.83 -7.59
C HIS A 454 6.16 -2.20 -7.96
N ALA A 455 5.03 -2.17 -8.65
CA ALA A 455 4.41 -3.34 -9.26
C ALA A 455 4.35 -3.15 -10.78
N TRP A 456 4.61 -4.23 -11.53
CA TRP A 456 4.54 -4.22 -12.99
C TRP A 456 4.12 -5.59 -13.56
N PRO A 457 3.58 -5.64 -14.79
CA PRO A 457 3.31 -6.90 -15.48
C PRO A 457 4.57 -7.60 -16.04
N GLU A 458 4.62 -8.93 -15.94
CA GLU A 458 5.41 -9.81 -16.81
C GLU A 458 4.47 -10.49 -17.80
N VAL A 459 4.76 -10.40 -19.11
CA VAL A 459 3.95 -11.01 -20.18
C VAL A 459 4.72 -12.06 -20.95
N PHE A 460 4.08 -13.19 -21.26
CA PHE A 460 4.70 -14.19 -22.10
C PHE A 460 4.48 -13.87 -23.58
N VAL A 461 5.55 -13.55 -24.29
CA VAL A 461 5.52 -13.29 -25.74
C VAL A 461 6.28 -14.40 -26.48
N GLY A 462 5.55 -15.20 -27.26
CA GLY A 462 6.09 -16.29 -28.09
C GLY A 462 6.09 -16.00 -29.58
N ALA A 463 6.83 -16.81 -30.35
CA ALA A 463 6.79 -16.79 -31.81
C ALA A 463 5.48 -17.41 -32.33
N ALA A 464 4.76 -16.63 -33.16
CA ALA A 464 3.56 -16.95 -33.97
C ALA A 464 2.53 -17.99 -33.44
N SER A 465 1.41 -17.43 -32.97
CA SER A 465 0.00 -17.83 -33.13
C SER A 465 -0.36 -19.30 -33.40
N GLY A 466 -1.07 -19.89 -32.44
CA GLY A 466 -1.91 -21.08 -32.65
C GLY A 466 -1.92 -22.06 -31.47
N SER A 467 -0.95 -21.95 -30.56
CA SER A 467 -0.59 -23.05 -29.67
C SER A 467 -0.42 -22.65 -28.20
N ALA A 468 -0.82 -21.44 -27.79
CA ALA A 468 -0.72 -21.03 -26.37
C ALA A 468 -1.52 -21.98 -25.44
N ALA A 469 -2.58 -22.62 -25.96
CA ALA A 469 -3.37 -23.62 -25.25
C ALA A 469 -2.73 -25.03 -25.20
N SER A 470 -1.62 -25.31 -25.90
CA SER A 470 -1.02 -26.65 -25.96
C SER A 470 0.27 -26.80 -25.15
N GLY A 471 0.76 -25.74 -24.50
CA GLY A 471 1.97 -25.78 -23.65
C GLY A 471 3.29 -26.09 -24.38
N ARG A 472 3.31 -26.13 -25.73
CA ARG A 472 4.48 -26.54 -26.54
C ARG A 472 5.21 -25.40 -27.25
N GLY A 473 4.95 -24.15 -26.88
CA GLY A 473 5.56 -22.96 -27.52
C GLY A 473 6.91 -22.57 -26.93
N ARG A 474 7.74 -21.85 -27.70
CA ARG A 474 8.89 -21.08 -27.17
C ARG A 474 8.55 -19.60 -27.10
N GLY A 475 9.03 -18.92 -26.07
CA GLY A 475 8.80 -17.49 -25.86
C GLY A 475 9.62 -16.92 -24.72
N VAL A 476 9.38 -15.65 -24.41
CA VAL A 476 10.04 -14.95 -23.30
C VAL A 476 9.00 -14.35 -22.38
N TRP A 477 9.25 -14.45 -21.07
CA TRP A 477 8.60 -13.58 -20.09
C TRP A 477 9.25 -12.20 -20.19
N LEU A 478 8.52 -11.23 -20.73
CA LEU A 478 8.96 -9.87 -20.94
C LEU A 478 8.37 -8.98 -19.85
N PRO A 479 9.19 -8.31 -19.02
CA PRO A 479 8.69 -7.29 -18.12
C PRO A 479 8.26 -6.06 -18.92
N VAL A 480 7.12 -5.48 -18.58
CA VAL A 480 6.55 -4.28 -19.19
C VAL A 480 6.04 -3.37 -18.09
N ASP A 481 6.01 -2.05 -18.30
CA ASP A 481 5.55 -1.12 -17.27
C ASP A 481 4.57 -0.10 -17.84
N PRO A 482 3.24 -0.30 -17.66
CA PRO A 482 2.24 0.67 -18.07
C PRO A 482 2.22 1.95 -17.20
N THR A 483 2.76 1.95 -15.98
CA THR A 483 2.82 3.13 -15.12
C THR A 483 3.93 4.10 -15.53
N LEU A 484 5.08 3.56 -15.93
CA LEU A 484 6.23 4.33 -16.44
C LEU A 484 6.25 4.42 -17.97
N ASN A 485 5.24 3.87 -18.63
CA ASN A 485 5.14 3.79 -20.09
C ASN A 485 6.41 3.16 -20.71
N GLN A 486 6.82 2.00 -20.24
CA GLN A 486 8.00 1.28 -20.73
C GLN A 486 7.64 -0.05 -21.39
N PHE A 487 8.16 -0.25 -22.59
CA PHE A 487 8.09 -1.53 -23.31
C PHE A 487 9.41 -1.79 -24.05
N PRO A 488 10.12 -2.90 -23.74
CA PRO A 488 10.02 -3.58 -22.45
C PRO A 488 10.48 -2.65 -21.30
N ALA A 489 10.20 -3.05 -20.07
CA ALA A 489 10.77 -2.41 -18.88
C ALA A 489 12.31 -2.47 -18.92
N ASP A 490 12.96 -1.45 -18.34
CA ASP A 490 14.42 -1.36 -18.31
C ASP A 490 15.09 -2.31 -17.30
N ALA A 491 16.41 -2.45 -17.41
CA ALA A 491 17.22 -3.35 -16.57
C ALA A 491 17.41 -2.85 -15.12
N THR A 492 16.66 -1.83 -14.68
CA THR A 492 16.62 -1.39 -13.28
C THR A 492 15.37 -1.84 -12.53
N HIS A 493 14.50 -2.62 -13.18
CA HIS A 493 13.36 -3.28 -12.54
C HIS A 493 13.83 -4.54 -11.79
N VAL A 494 14.11 -4.40 -10.50
CA VAL A 494 14.58 -5.48 -9.61
C VAL A 494 13.38 -6.19 -9.02
N ARG A 495 13.06 -7.38 -9.52
CA ARG A 495 11.91 -8.15 -9.04
C ARG A 495 12.24 -8.84 -7.73
N LEU A 496 11.34 -8.72 -6.75
CA LEU A 496 11.49 -9.33 -5.42
C LEU A 496 10.50 -10.49 -5.19
N ALA A 497 9.31 -10.43 -5.80
CA ALA A 497 8.29 -11.45 -5.73
C ALA A 497 7.42 -11.49 -7.01
N ARG A 498 6.68 -12.58 -7.20
CA ARG A 498 5.63 -12.69 -8.22
C ARG A 498 4.29 -13.03 -7.58
N GLY A 499 3.22 -12.50 -8.16
CA GLY A 499 1.83 -12.69 -7.75
C GLY A 499 1.12 -11.37 -7.48
N GLY A 500 -0.17 -11.45 -7.18
CA GLY A 500 -1.03 -10.29 -7.03
C GLY A 500 -0.80 -9.53 -5.73
N LEU A 501 -1.85 -8.88 -5.23
CA LEU A 501 -1.78 -8.10 -3.99
C LEU A 501 -1.29 -8.93 -2.79
N ASP A 502 -1.59 -10.22 -2.80
CA ASP A 502 -1.14 -11.18 -1.78
C ASP A 502 0.38 -11.19 -1.65
N ARG A 503 1.14 -11.11 -2.76
CA ARG A 503 2.60 -11.22 -2.73
C ARG A 503 3.30 -9.90 -2.43
N GLN A 504 2.56 -8.79 -2.43
CA GLN A 504 3.08 -7.48 -2.01
C GLN A 504 3.43 -7.43 -0.52
N ALA A 505 2.72 -8.17 0.34
CA ALA A 505 3.08 -8.22 1.77
C ALA A 505 4.49 -8.82 2.02
N ALA A 506 5.05 -9.56 1.05
CA ALA A 506 6.44 -10.05 1.13
C ALA A 506 7.49 -8.92 1.10
N ILE A 507 7.09 -7.71 0.69
CA ILE A 507 7.93 -6.52 0.69
C ILE A 507 8.04 -5.88 2.08
N LEU A 508 6.98 -5.93 2.88
CA LEU A 508 6.94 -5.23 4.18
C LEU A 508 8.16 -5.53 5.08
N PRO A 509 8.64 -6.78 5.22
CA PRO A 509 9.84 -7.09 6.00
C PRO A 509 11.13 -6.43 5.49
N LEU A 510 11.17 -6.10 4.19
CA LEU A 510 12.36 -5.57 3.51
C LEU A 510 12.51 -4.07 3.74
N ILE A 511 11.42 -3.37 4.06
CA ILE A 511 11.44 -1.92 4.33
C ILE A 511 12.38 -1.63 5.51
N GLY A 512 13.41 -0.82 5.27
CA GLY A 512 14.42 -0.46 6.26
C GLY A 512 15.46 -1.55 6.58
N ARG A 513 15.30 -2.77 6.07
CA ARG A 513 16.26 -3.88 6.26
C ARG A 513 17.07 -4.20 5.00
N LEU A 514 16.45 -4.08 3.83
CA LEU A 514 17.10 -4.35 2.55
C LEU A 514 18.22 -3.36 2.32
N ARG A 515 19.45 -3.88 2.17
CA ARG A 515 20.61 -3.10 1.72
C ARG A 515 20.97 -3.53 0.32
N MET A 516 21.35 -2.55 -0.49
CA MET A 516 21.70 -2.74 -1.89
C MET A 516 23.04 -2.09 -2.17
N THR A 517 23.90 -2.80 -2.88
CA THR A 517 25.17 -2.27 -3.41
C THR A 517 25.22 -2.52 -4.90
N VAL A 518 25.50 -1.48 -5.69
CA VAL A 518 25.71 -1.63 -7.13
C VAL A 518 27.15 -2.09 -7.37
N LEU A 519 27.32 -3.29 -7.91
CA LEU A 519 28.63 -3.87 -8.20
C LEU A 519 29.14 -3.48 -9.59
N ASP A 520 28.27 -3.61 -10.60
CA ASP A 520 28.59 -3.30 -11.99
C ASP A 520 27.35 -2.78 -12.73
N VAL A 521 27.58 -1.86 -13.68
CA VAL A 521 26.57 -1.30 -14.57
C VAL A 521 27.15 -1.20 -15.98
N GLU A 522 26.54 -1.96 -16.89
CA GLU A 522 26.78 -1.81 -18.32
C GLU A 522 25.70 -0.89 -18.91
N LEU A 523 26.12 0.19 -19.57
CA LEU A 523 25.23 1.13 -20.25
C LEU A 523 25.27 0.89 -21.76
N ALA A 524 24.22 1.33 -22.45
CA ALA A 524 24.18 1.37 -23.90
C ALA A 524 25.37 2.20 -24.42
N PRO A 525 25.98 1.85 -25.55
CA PRO A 525 27.10 2.62 -26.12
C PRO A 525 26.77 4.09 -26.39
N THR A 526 25.49 4.40 -26.55
CA THR A 526 24.96 5.75 -26.82
C THR A 526 24.62 6.54 -25.55
N ALA A 527 24.76 5.93 -24.37
CA ALA A 527 24.41 6.56 -23.10
C ALA A 527 25.32 7.78 -22.87
N ARG A 528 24.70 8.94 -22.63
CA ARG A 528 25.41 10.18 -22.31
C ARG A 528 25.29 10.43 -20.82
N THR A 529 26.41 10.57 -20.14
CA THR A 529 26.42 11.06 -18.76
C THR A 529 25.89 12.49 -18.76
N VAL A 530 24.81 12.75 -18.03
CA VAL A 530 24.24 14.10 -17.97
C VAL A 530 25.06 14.91 -16.99
N LEU A 531 26.07 15.61 -17.51
CA LEU A 531 26.84 16.65 -16.80
C LEU A 531 26.01 17.95 -16.70
N VAL A 532 24.80 17.89 -16.15
CA VAL A 532 24.01 19.10 -15.87
C VAL A 532 23.91 19.27 -14.36
N GLY A 533 24.57 20.32 -13.89
CA GLY A 533 24.54 20.76 -12.50
C GLY A 533 23.12 21.12 -12.07
N ARG A 534 22.52 20.25 -11.28
CA ARG A 534 21.64 20.64 -10.19
C ARG A 534 21.89 19.63 -9.10
N GLN A 535 22.45 20.08 -7.98
CA GLN A 535 22.51 19.23 -6.80
C GLN A 535 21.08 18.74 -6.52
N PRO A 536 20.88 17.45 -6.26
CA PRO A 536 19.70 17.03 -5.51
C PRO A 536 19.74 17.91 -4.27
N SER A 537 18.70 18.71 -4.05
CA SER A 537 18.56 19.43 -2.78
C SER A 537 18.79 18.41 -1.69
N ASP A 538 19.79 18.65 -0.85
CA ASP A 538 20.21 17.77 0.23
C ASP A 538 19.00 17.32 1.03
N ALA A 539 18.45 16.15 0.68
CA ALA A 539 17.65 15.35 1.58
C ALA A 539 18.65 14.63 2.48
N HIS A 540 19.42 15.41 3.25
CA HIS A 540 19.99 14.87 4.45
C HIS A 540 18.81 14.34 5.29
N PRO A 541 18.86 13.10 5.80
CA PRO A 541 17.97 12.75 6.90
C PRO A 541 18.16 13.83 7.96
N LEU A 542 17.09 14.57 8.27
CA LEU A 542 17.10 15.54 9.34
C LEU A 542 17.73 14.86 10.55
N ALA A 543 18.93 15.29 10.94
CA ALA A 543 19.52 14.91 12.20
C ALA A 543 18.64 15.53 13.28
N ILE A 544 17.63 14.77 13.72
CA ILE A 544 16.84 15.13 14.89
C ILE A 544 17.81 15.00 16.06
N PRO A 545 18.17 16.07 16.77
CA PRO A 545 19.00 15.95 17.96
C PRO A 545 18.20 15.17 18.99
N ILE A 546 18.57 13.90 19.19
CA ILE A 546 18.08 13.10 20.31
C ILE A 546 18.68 13.76 21.56
N PRO A 547 17.86 14.26 22.50
CA PRO A 547 18.40 14.79 23.74
C PRO A 547 19.09 13.66 24.51
N GLN A 548 20.42 13.71 24.56
CA GLN A 548 21.20 12.83 25.41
C GLN A 548 21.05 13.28 26.86
N ARG A 549 20.78 12.34 27.77
CA ARG A 549 20.88 12.57 29.21
C ARG A 549 22.34 12.85 29.56
N SER A 550 22.65 14.06 29.96
CA SER A 550 23.87 14.34 30.72
C SER A 550 23.77 13.63 32.08
N THR A 551 24.67 12.67 32.33
CA THR A 551 24.82 11.98 33.62
C THR A 551 25.80 12.69 34.55
N SER A 552 25.99 14.01 34.41
CA SER A 552 26.89 14.78 35.27
C SER A 552 26.22 16.02 35.83
N GLY A 553 25.96 16.02 37.14
CA GLY A 553 25.73 17.21 37.97
C GLY A 553 24.29 17.40 38.46
N CYS A 554 24.12 17.44 39.79
CA CYS A 554 22.89 17.80 40.49
C CYS A 554 22.41 19.21 40.14
N CYS A 555 21.66 19.36 39.05
CA CYS A 555 20.62 20.38 38.81
C CYS A 555 20.13 20.26 37.36
N SER A 556 18.87 19.85 37.20
CA SER A 556 18.24 19.59 35.91
C SER A 556 17.78 20.89 35.22
N CYS A 557 18.60 21.45 34.33
CA CYS A 557 18.23 22.51 33.40
C CYS A 557 18.55 22.09 31.95
N TRP A 558 17.57 22.23 31.05
CA TRP A 558 17.73 21.99 29.62
C TRP A 558 18.16 23.29 28.94
N THR A 559 19.33 23.35 28.32
CA THR A 559 19.78 24.49 27.51
C THR A 559 19.66 24.17 26.01
N SER A 560 19.03 25.06 25.25
CA SER A 560 19.02 25.01 23.78
C SER A 560 20.21 25.81 23.23
N ALA A 561 20.95 25.24 22.28
CA ALA A 561 22.01 25.95 21.58
C ALA A 561 21.42 27.07 20.69
N ALA A 562 21.99 28.27 20.81
CA ALA A 562 21.63 29.43 20.04
C ALA A 562 22.14 29.34 18.59
N PHE A 563 21.32 29.79 17.64
CA PHE A 563 21.69 30.01 16.24
C PHE A 563 22.68 31.18 16.12
N SER A 564 23.83 30.97 15.49
CA SER A 564 24.62 32.05 14.87
C SER A 564 24.78 31.74 13.38
N ARG A 565 24.23 32.67 12.58
CA ARG A 565 24.31 32.90 11.11
C ARG A 565 24.73 31.77 10.19
#